data_AF-A0A1G7T7A0-F1
#
_entry.id   AF-A0A1G7T7A0-F1
#
_cell.length_a   1.000
_cell.length_b   1.000
_cell.length_c   1.000
_cell.angle_alpha   90.00
_cell.angle_beta   90.00
_cell.angle_gamma   90.00
#
_symmetry.space_group_name_H-M   'P 1'
#
loop_
_entity.id
_entity.type
_entity.pdbx_description
1 polymer ?
#
loop_
_entity_poly.entity_id
_entity_poly.type
_entity_poly.pdbx_seq_one_letter_code
_entity_poly.pdbx_strand_id
1 'polypeptide(L)'
;MPTKKEVEQVLENRDWDTLKLWAREHRNVYRQLMTRIYVKDGLIFWRAVEGLGFLVREIEKIKPAFAVELVRRYFWMLNDESGGTAWNASEAIGSLLAYNPKTCGHFNWMLSGLLVDESLKDGALWGLVQLAQTAPHLVDPLEERISPLLEDEEPFVRGLAALIYSLLRKPHDDFALYREQGPQWRVSDELDQRLKNDQARLEIYQDGKFASYSVQELWQVPTLAYWSEKVTISDLEVEITAASSAKGLCWLGIEPIAKEEESLRVWASRRFPKGFLIRKREPNAVVFRQLSEYFSGQRQEFTIPLHQIGTPFQLQVWEELSRIPYGETRSYGDIAAKVGNPKGSRAVGMANNQNPLGIVVPCHRVIGKNGSLTGYAGGLNVKAKLLELEGATDPGHKEESADA
;
A
#
# COMPACT_ATOMS: atom_id res chain seq x y z
N MET A 1 24.07 -4.70 -21.27
CA MET A 1 22.73 -5.33 -21.25
C MET A 1 22.83 -6.51 -20.30
N PRO A 2 21.92 -6.65 -19.33
CA PRO A 2 21.97 -7.74 -18.38
C PRO A 2 21.68 -9.06 -19.09
N THR A 3 22.36 -10.10 -18.65
CA THR A 3 22.17 -11.49 -19.04
C THR A 3 20.87 -12.05 -18.44
N LYS A 4 20.37 -13.16 -19.02
CA LYS A 4 19.18 -13.86 -18.50
C LYS A 4 19.34 -14.25 -17.03
N LYS A 5 20.53 -14.71 -16.65
CA LYS A 5 20.87 -15.12 -15.27
C LYS A 5 20.81 -13.94 -14.29
N GLU A 6 21.30 -12.77 -14.70
CA GLU A 6 21.22 -11.56 -13.88
C GLU A 6 19.76 -11.12 -13.69
N VAL A 7 18.93 -11.20 -14.74
CA VAL A 7 17.50 -10.92 -14.63
C VAL A 7 16.81 -11.88 -13.66
N GLU A 8 17.07 -13.19 -13.77
CA GLU A 8 16.52 -14.18 -12.83
C GLU A 8 16.95 -13.90 -11.39
N GLN A 9 18.22 -13.56 -11.15
CA GLN A 9 18.72 -13.21 -9.82
C GLN A 9 18.01 -11.97 -9.23
N VAL A 10 17.77 -10.95 -10.05
CA VAL A 10 17.01 -9.75 -9.66
C VAL A 10 15.58 -10.11 -9.29
N LEU A 11 14.93 -10.98 -10.06
CA LEU A 11 13.58 -11.45 -9.75
C LEU A 11 13.56 -12.29 -8.47
N GLU A 12 14.53 -13.19 -8.28
CA GLU A 12 14.68 -14.02 -7.08
C GLU A 12 14.85 -13.19 -5.80
N ASN A 13 15.61 -12.10 -5.89
CA ASN A 13 15.84 -11.21 -4.76
C ASN A 13 14.77 -10.11 -4.65
N ARG A 14 13.87 -9.99 -5.63
CA ARG A 14 12.94 -8.86 -5.80
C ARG A 14 13.67 -7.51 -5.71
N ASP A 15 14.83 -7.43 -6.35
CA ASP A 15 15.66 -6.22 -6.40
C ASP A 15 15.09 -5.22 -7.41
N TRP A 16 14.04 -4.52 -6.99
CA TRP A 16 13.33 -3.56 -7.81
C TRP A 16 14.14 -2.29 -8.08
N ASP A 17 15.13 -1.98 -7.26
CA ASP A 17 16.04 -0.85 -7.50
C ASP A 17 16.94 -1.13 -8.70
N THR A 18 17.52 -2.33 -8.79
CA THR A 18 18.28 -2.74 -9.98
C THR A 18 17.37 -2.79 -11.22
N LEU A 19 16.15 -3.31 -11.09
CA LEU A 19 15.20 -3.35 -12.22
C LEU A 19 14.83 -1.93 -12.71
N LYS A 20 14.66 -0.98 -11.79
CA LYS A 20 14.42 0.45 -12.08
C LYS A 20 15.60 1.10 -12.79
N LEU A 21 16.83 0.77 -12.42
CA LEU A 21 18.03 1.23 -13.13
C LEU A 21 18.03 0.70 -14.57
N TRP A 22 17.75 -0.59 -14.75
CA TRP A 22 17.68 -1.20 -16.08
C TRP A 22 16.55 -0.66 -16.95
N ALA A 23 15.43 -0.21 -16.38
CA ALA A 23 14.38 0.48 -17.11
C ALA A 23 14.92 1.70 -17.89
N ARG A 24 15.92 2.39 -17.32
CA ARG A 24 16.55 3.58 -17.91
C ARG A 24 17.62 3.21 -18.93
N GLU A 25 18.49 2.26 -18.58
CA GLU A 25 19.74 1.99 -19.31
C GLU A 25 19.63 0.83 -20.30
N HIS A 26 18.70 -0.10 -20.07
CA HIS A 26 18.63 -1.39 -20.76
C HIS A 26 17.19 -1.74 -21.13
N ARG A 27 16.61 -0.93 -22.02
CA ARG A 27 15.21 -1.06 -22.45
C ARG A 27 14.82 -2.41 -23.06
N ASN A 28 15.76 -3.33 -23.33
CA ASN A 28 15.44 -4.69 -23.77
C ASN A 28 15.11 -5.67 -22.63
N VAL A 29 15.26 -5.28 -21.36
CA VAL A 29 14.92 -6.15 -20.21
C VAL A 29 13.46 -6.59 -20.24
N TYR A 30 12.52 -5.75 -20.69
CA TYR A 30 11.11 -6.18 -20.80
C TYR A 30 10.95 -7.40 -21.72
N ARG A 31 11.74 -7.53 -22.79
CA ARG A 31 11.70 -8.71 -23.67
C ARG A 31 12.14 -9.97 -22.94
N GLN A 32 13.15 -9.86 -22.07
CA GLN A 32 13.59 -10.99 -21.25
C GLN A 32 12.50 -11.40 -20.25
N LEU A 33 11.79 -10.43 -19.66
CA LEU A 33 10.63 -10.70 -18.80
C LEU A 33 9.48 -11.34 -19.59
N MET A 34 9.17 -10.85 -20.80
CA MET A 34 8.15 -11.46 -21.67
C MET A 34 8.48 -12.91 -22.00
N THR A 35 9.72 -13.20 -22.39
CA THR A 35 10.18 -14.59 -22.62
C THR A 35 10.06 -15.42 -21.34
N ARG A 36 10.33 -14.83 -20.18
CA ARG A 36 10.23 -15.54 -18.90
C ARG A 36 8.79 -15.89 -18.53
N ILE A 37 7.83 -15.01 -18.83
CA ILE A 37 6.39 -15.19 -18.53
C ILE A 37 5.77 -16.27 -19.43
N TYR A 38 6.40 -16.63 -20.56
CA TYR A 38 5.89 -17.68 -21.43
C TYR A 38 5.78 -19.06 -20.76
N VAL A 39 6.59 -19.32 -19.72
CA VAL A 39 6.59 -20.58 -18.97
C VAL A 39 6.07 -20.31 -17.56
N LYS A 40 4.94 -20.94 -17.20
CA LYS A 40 4.33 -20.84 -15.86
C LYS A 40 4.90 -21.91 -14.93
N ASP A 41 6.00 -21.59 -14.26
CA ASP A 41 6.81 -22.51 -13.44
C ASP A 41 7.12 -21.90 -12.05
N GLY A 42 6.07 -21.80 -11.21
CA GLY A 42 6.22 -21.45 -9.81
C GLY A 42 6.55 -19.98 -9.56
N LEU A 43 7.37 -19.73 -8.53
CA LEU A 43 7.51 -18.39 -7.93
C LEU A 43 8.17 -17.37 -8.85
N ILE A 44 9.14 -17.81 -9.63
CA ILE A 44 9.94 -16.95 -10.50
C ILE A 44 9.13 -16.46 -11.71
N PHE A 45 8.17 -17.24 -12.21
CA PHE A 45 7.16 -16.78 -13.17
C PHE A 45 6.38 -15.59 -12.62
N TRP A 46 5.82 -15.71 -11.41
CA TRP A 46 5.00 -14.65 -10.82
C TRP A 46 5.81 -13.39 -10.48
N ARG A 47 7.07 -13.56 -10.07
CA ARG A 47 7.99 -12.44 -9.89
C ARG A 47 8.33 -11.76 -11.22
N ALA A 48 8.42 -12.52 -12.32
CA ALA A 48 8.58 -11.93 -13.65
C ALA A 48 7.32 -11.14 -14.08
N VAL A 49 6.11 -11.65 -13.79
CA VAL A 49 4.84 -10.96 -14.00
C VAL A 49 4.81 -9.65 -13.21
N GLU A 50 5.12 -9.68 -11.91
CA GLU A 50 5.22 -8.49 -11.05
C GLU A 50 6.27 -7.50 -11.56
N GLY A 51 7.47 -8.02 -11.87
CA GLY A 51 8.59 -7.25 -12.40
C GLY A 51 8.28 -6.59 -13.73
N LEU A 52 7.47 -7.20 -14.60
CA LEU A 52 7.04 -6.59 -15.85
C LEU A 52 6.20 -5.33 -15.60
N GLY A 53 5.20 -5.42 -14.72
CA GLY A 53 4.37 -4.28 -14.33
C GLY A 53 5.19 -3.14 -13.76
N PHE A 54 6.09 -3.45 -12.81
CA PHE A 54 7.01 -2.50 -12.21
C PHE A 54 7.94 -1.85 -13.25
N LEU A 55 8.63 -2.65 -14.06
CA LEU A 55 9.57 -2.17 -15.08
C LEU A 55 8.87 -1.24 -16.06
N VAL A 56 7.69 -1.63 -16.54
CA VAL A 56 6.91 -0.84 -17.50
C VAL A 56 6.47 0.49 -16.89
N ARG A 57 6.10 0.51 -15.60
CA ARG A 57 5.82 1.77 -14.88
C ARG A 57 7.01 2.71 -14.84
N GLU A 58 8.22 2.19 -14.67
CA GLU A 58 9.43 3.02 -14.70
C GLU A 58 9.79 3.47 -16.13
N ILE A 59 9.55 2.63 -17.15
CA ILE A 59 9.72 3.02 -18.56
C ILE A 59 8.71 4.09 -18.96
N GLU A 60 7.44 3.99 -18.53
CA GLU A 60 6.36 4.92 -18.87
C GLU A 60 6.66 6.36 -18.45
N LYS A 61 7.40 6.55 -17.34
CA LYS A 61 7.88 7.87 -16.89
C LYS A 61 8.82 8.56 -17.90
N ILE A 62 9.43 7.78 -18.80
CA ILE A 62 10.43 8.25 -19.77
C ILE A 62 9.87 8.18 -21.20
N LYS A 63 9.10 7.14 -21.51
CA LYS A 63 8.43 6.94 -22.80
C LYS A 63 6.93 6.77 -22.55
N PRO A 64 6.14 7.86 -22.61
CA PRO A 64 4.70 7.79 -22.50
C PRO A 64 4.07 6.87 -23.56
N ALA A 65 2.93 6.27 -23.22
CA ALA A 65 2.16 5.30 -24.00
C ALA A 65 2.80 3.91 -24.20
N PHE A 66 4.00 3.66 -23.64
CA PHE A 66 4.64 2.35 -23.76
C PHE A 66 3.81 1.23 -23.11
N ALA A 67 3.22 1.50 -21.95
CA ALA A 67 2.35 0.55 -21.26
C ALA A 67 1.12 0.20 -22.11
N VAL A 68 0.50 1.20 -22.75
CA VAL A 68 -0.67 1.01 -23.62
C VAL A 68 -0.32 0.21 -24.86
N GLU A 69 0.80 0.53 -25.52
CA GLU A 69 1.33 -0.23 -26.66
C GLU A 69 1.52 -1.71 -26.30
N LEU A 70 2.09 -1.99 -25.13
CA LEU A 70 2.36 -3.34 -24.68
C LEU A 70 1.08 -4.11 -24.35
N VAL A 71 0.11 -3.49 -23.65
CA VAL A 71 -1.20 -4.11 -23.37
C VAL A 71 -1.93 -4.46 -24.67
N ARG A 72 -1.95 -3.54 -25.65
CA ARG A 72 -2.53 -3.81 -26.97
C ARG A 72 -1.85 -4.99 -27.67
N ARG A 73 -0.53 -5.09 -27.55
CA ARG A 73 0.22 -6.22 -28.11
C ARG A 73 -0.19 -7.55 -27.48
N TYR A 74 -0.36 -7.61 -26.16
CA TYR A 74 -0.83 -8.81 -25.48
C TYR A 74 -2.25 -9.20 -25.92
N PHE A 75 -3.17 -8.24 -26.04
CA PHE A 75 -4.51 -8.53 -26.57
C PHE A 75 -4.48 -8.98 -28.04
N TRP A 76 -3.61 -8.40 -28.87
CA TRP A 76 -3.45 -8.85 -30.26
C TRP A 76 -2.91 -10.29 -30.34
N MET A 77 -2.01 -10.68 -29.44
CA MET A 77 -1.50 -12.06 -29.35
C MET A 77 -2.55 -13.07 -28.89
N LEU A 78 -3.64 -12.62 -28.26
CA LEU A 78 -4.77 -13.48 -27.88
C LEU A 78 -5.72 -13.77 -29.05
N ASN A 79 -5.59 -13.06 -30.18
CA ASN A 79 -6.45 -13.29 -31.34
C ASN A 79 -5.99 -14.51 -32.14
N ASP A 80 -6.95 -15.32 -32.61
CA ASP A 80 -6.71 -16.57 -33.35
C ASP A 80 -5.84 -16.35 -34.61
N GLU A 81 -5.94 -15.17 -35.23
CA GLU A 81 -5.17 -14.77 -36.41
C GLU A 81 -3.66 -14.65 -36.14
N SER A 82 -3.24 -14.55 -34.88
CA SER A 82 -1.82 -14.39 -34.52
C SER A 82 -1.04 -15.71 -34.63
N GLY A 83 -1.73 -16.86 -34.75
CA GLY A 83 -1.12 -18.20 -34.77
C GLY A 83 -0.38 -18.58 -33.48
N GLY A 84 -0.48 -17.74 -32.44
CA GLY A 84 0.18 -17.92 -31.15
C GLY A 84 -0.82 -18.35 -30.09
N THR A 85 -0.45 -19.32 -29.27
CA THR A 85 -1.12 -19.55 -28.00
C THR A 85 -0.54 -18.56 -26.99
N ALA A 86 -1.27 -17.50 -26.67
CA ALA A 86 -0.84 -16.47 -25.73
C ALA A 86 -0.99 -16.92 -24.28
N TRP A 87 -0.34 -18.05 -23.94
CA TRP A 87 -0.27 -18.59 -22.59
C TRP A 87 0.23 -17.49 -21.63
N ASN A 88 -0.50 -17.31 -20.52
CA ASN A 88 -0.20 -16.38 -19.43
C ASN A 88 -0.25 -14.87 -19.81
N ALA A 89 -0.82 -14.51 -20.95
CA ALA A 89 -0.99 -13.11 -21.34
C ALA A 89 -1.92 -12.36 -20.36
N SER A 90 -2.92 -13.03 -19.80
CA SER A 90 -3.83 -12.51 -18.78
C SER A 90 -3.09 -12.00 -17.53
N GLU A 91 -2.13 -12.75 -17.00
CA GLU A 91 -1.31 -12.37 -15.85
C GLU A 91 -0.47 -11.13 -16.16
N ALA A 92 0.15 -11.10 -17.35
CA ALA A 92 0.92 -9.95 -17.81
C ALA A 92 0.05 -8.70 -17.95
N ILE A 93 -1.12 -8.81 -18.60
CA ILE A 93 -2.09 -7.71 -18.73
C ILE A 93 -2.52 -7.23 -17.34
N GLY A 94 -2.89 -8.15 -16.46
CA GLY A 94 -3.28 -7.86 -15.08
C GLY A 94 -2.22 -7.04 -14.33
N SER A 95 -0.97 -7.49 -14.38
CA SER A 95 0.16 -6.77 -13.77
C SER A 95 0.37 -5.38 -14.39
N LEU A 96 0.32 -5.27 -15.73
CA LEU A 96 0.47 -3.99 -16.41
C LEU A 96 -0.61 -2.99 -15.98
N LEU A 97 -1.87 -3.43 -15.88
CA LEU A 97 -3.00 -2.61 -15.44
C LEU A 97 -2.82 -2.19 -13.97
N ALA A 98 -2.47 -3.12 -13.08
CA ALA A 98 -2.33 -2.84 -11.65
C ALA A 98 -1.20 -1.87 -11.32
N TYR A 99 -0.07 -1.94 -12.05
CA TYR A 99 1.07 -1.02 -11.89
C TYR A 99 0.91 0.31 -12.64
N ASN A 100 0.06 0.34 -13.68
CA ASN A 100 -0.16 1.52 -14.52
C ASN A 100 -1.66 1.86 -14.67
N PRO A 101 -2.42 1.99 -13.56
CA PRO A 101 -3.88 2.11 -13.64
C PRO A 101 -4.33 3.41 -14.31
N LYS A 102 -3.54 4.49 -14.22
CA LYS A 102 -3.86 5.77 -14.87
C LYS A 102 -3.81 5.70 -16.41
N THR A 103 -2.88 4.93 -16.97
CA THR A 103 -2.66 4.86 -18.43
C THR A 103 -3.36 3.66 -19.05
N CYS A 104 -3.31 2.50 -18.39
CA CYS A 104 -3.85 1.25 -18.92
C CYS A 104 -5.14 0.79 -18.25
N GLY A 105 -5.60 1.46 -17.19
CA GLY A 105 -6.76 1.01 -16.41
C GLY A 105 -8.06 0.85 -17.18
N HIS A 106 -8.23 1.59 -18.28
CA HIS A 106 -9.40 1.51 -19.17
C HIS A 106 -9.53 0.16 -19.93
N PHE A 107 -8.48 -0.67 -19.92
CA PHE A 107 -8.54 -2.04 -20.43
C PHE A 107 -9.18 -3.02 -19.44
N ASN A 108 -9.62 -2.57 -18.26
CA ASN A 108 -10.32 -3.37 -17.25
C ASN A 108 -11.46 -4.22 -17.82
N TRP A 109 -12.30 -3.65 -18.69
CA TRP A 109 -13.39 -4.36 -19.34
C TRP A 109 -12.90 -5.47 -20.25
N MET A 110 -11.82 -5.25 -21.00
CA MET A 110 -11.21 -6.28 -21.85
C MET A 110 -10.58 -7.39 -21.00
N LEU A 111 -9.88 -7.06 -19.91
CA LEU A 111 -9.34 -8.05 -18.97
C LEU A 111 -10.47 -8.89 -18.34
N SER A 112 -11.56 -8.25 -17.91
CA SER A 112 -12.74 -8.94 -17.38
C SER A 112 -13.48 -9.77 -18.44
N GLY A 113 -13.28 -9.46 -19.71
CA GLY A 113 -13.77 -10.27 -20.84
C GLY A 113 -13.10 -11.63 -20.92
N LEU A 114 -11.86 -11.75 -20.42
CA LEU A 114 -11.12 -13.01 -20.42
C LEU A 114 -11.60 -14.01 -19.35
N LEU A 115 -12.49 -13.59 -18.45
CA LEU A 115 -13.04 -14.46 -17.39
C LEU A 115 -13.89 -15.62 -17.95
N VAL A 116 -14.35 -15.52 -19.20
CA VAL A 116 -15.14 -16.58 -19.86
C VAL A 116 -14.27 -17.67 -20.49
N ASP A 117 -12.96 -17.45 -20.59
CA ASP A 117 -12.00 -18.40 -21.17
C ASP A 117 -11.27 -19.14 -20.05
N GLU A 118 -11.48 -20.45 -19.94
CA GLU A 118 -10.88 -21.29 -18.89
C GLU A 118 -9.34 -21.21 -18.85
N SER A 119 -8.68 -20.94 -19.98
CA SER A 119 -7.22 -20.87 -20.04
C SER A 119 -6.65 -19.53 -19.57
N LEU A 120 -7.48 -18.48 -19.50
CA LEU A 120 -7.09 -17.11 -19.18
C LEU A 120 -7.73 -16.58 -17.90
N LYS A 121 -8.81 -17.22 -17.43
CA LYS A 121 -9.63 -16.82 -16.29
C LYS A 121 -8.79 -16.56 -15.04
N ASP A 122 -7.90 -17.49 -14.68
CA ASP A 122 -7.06 -17.38 -13.48
C ASP A 122 -6.19 -16.13 -13.47
N GLY A 123 -5.48 -15.90 -14.58
CA GLY A 123 -4.60 -14.75 -14.72
C GLY A 123 -5.37 -13.44 -14.75
N ALA A 124 -6.54 -13.45 -15.38
CA ALA A 124 -7.40 -12.28 -15.46
C ALA A 124 -7.96 -11.93 -14.09
N LEU A 125 -8.42 -12.92 -13.34
CA LEU A 125 -8.96 -12.76 -12.01
C LEU A 125 -7.89 -12.31 -11.00
N TRP A 126 -6.70 -12.91 -11.05
CA TRP A 126 -5.55 -12.43 -10.29
C TRP A 126 -5.21 -10.97 -10.64
N GLY A 127 -5.22 -10.63 -11.94
CA GLY A 127 -5.01 -9.27 -12.42
C GLY A 127 -6.04 -8.27 -11.87
N LEU A 128 -7.31 -8.65 -11.83
CA LEU A 128 -8.39 -7.85 -11.24
C LEU A 128 -8.23 -7.69 -9.72
N VAL A 129 -7.75 -8.70 -9.00
CA VAL A 129 -7.39 -8.58 -7.57
C VAL A 129 -6.28 -7.54 -7.38
N GLN A 130 -5.23 -7.57 -8.20
CA GLN A 130 -4.15 -6.58 -8.10
C GLN A 130 -4.65 -5.17 -8.44
N LEU A 131 -5.50 -5.05 -9.47
CA LEU A 131 -6.11 -3.77 -9.84
C LEU A 131 -7.07 -3.24 -8.77
N ALA A 132 -7.83 -4.11 -8.10
CA ALA A 132 -8.72 -3.74 -7.01
C ALA A 132 -7.95 -3.15 -5.81
N GLN A 133 -6.73 -3.65 -5.56
CA GLN A 133 -5.84 -3.10 -4.54
C GLN A 133 -5.28 -1.72 -4.91
N THR A 134 -4.89 -1.48 -6.17
CA THR A 134 -4.21 -0.22 -6.55
C THR A 134 -5.14 0.86 -7.10
N ALA A 135 -6.27 0.47 -7.70
CA ALA A 135 -7.26 1.33 -8.33
C ALA A 135 -8.67 0.71 -8.25
N PRO A 136 -9.26 0.60 -7.04
CA PRO A 136 -10.54 -0.07 -6.82
C PRO A 136 -11.69 0.47 -7.67
N HIS A 137 -11.70 1.77 -7.96
CA HIS A 137 -12.69 2.43 -8.82
C HIS A 137 -12.74 1.90 -10.26
N LEU A 138 -11.70 1.19 -10.73
CA LEU A 138 -11.69 0.54 -12.04
C LEU A 138 -12.28 -0.86 -12.00
N VAL A 139 -12.37 -1.49 -10.84
CA VAL A 139 -12.94 -2.85 -10.69
C VAL A 139 -14.39 -2.79 -10.23
N ASP A 140 -14.74 -1.74 -9.47
CA ASP A 140 -16.09 -1.44 -9.00
C ASP A 140 -17.21 -1.63 -10.07
N PRO A 141 -17.07 -1.13 -11.32
CA PRO A 141 -18.12 -1.30 -12.34
C PRO A 141 -18.26 -2.73 -12.91
N LEU A 142 -17.41 -3.68 -12.49
CA LEU A 142 -17.34 -5.03 -13.05
C LEU A 142 -18.14 -6.08 -12.24
N GLU A 143 -19.00 -5.63 -11.32
CA GLU A 143 -19.79 -6.50 -10.43
C GLU A 143 -20.47 -7.65 -11.18
N GLU A 144 -21.18 -7.34 -12.26
CA GLU A 144 -21.95 -8.32 -13.04
C GLU A 144 -21.09 -9.45 -13.63
N ARG A 145 -19.79 -9.19 -13.87
CA ARG A 145 -18.85 -10.19 -14.38
C ARG A 145 -18.18 -11.01 -13.28
N ILE A 146 -18.10 -10.46 -12.08
CA ILE A 146 -17.35 -11.04 -10.96
C ILE A 146 -18.28 -11.78 -9.99
N SER A 147 -19.48 -11.24 -9.74
CA SER A 147 -20.45 -11.81 -8.81
C SER A 147 -20.82 -13.27 -9.12
N PRO A 148 -21.02 -13.70 -10.38
CA PRO A 148 -21.32 -15.10 -10.67
C PRO A 148 -20.21 -16.06 -10.23
N LEU A 149 -18.96 -15.60 -10.20
CA LEU A 149 -17.79 -16.40 -9.82
C LEU A 149 -17.74 -16.73 -8.32
N LEU A 150 -18.55 -16.06 -7.48
CA LEU A 150 -18.71 -16.44 -6.07
C LEU A 150 -19.38 -17.81 -5.89
N GLU A 151 -19.98 -18.34 -6.95
CA GLU A 151 -20.61 -19.66 -6.98
C GLU A 151 -19.84 -20.69 -7.81
N ASP A 152 -18.68 -20.31 -8.36
CA ASP A 152 -17.85 -21.22 -9.15
C ASP A 152 -17.48 -22.46 -8.32
N GLU A 153 -17.42 -23.63 -8.96
CA GLU A 153 -17.05 -24.87 -8.29
C GLU A 153 -15.57 -24.87 -7.87
N GLU A 154 -14.71 -24.21 -8.65
CA GLU A 154 -13.28 -24.15 -8.39
C GLU A 154 -12.96 -23.20 -7.22
N PRO A 155 -12.33 -23.69 -6.13
CA PRO A 155 -11.97 -22.86 -4.98
C PRO A 155 -11.07 -21.67 -5.33
N PHE A 156 -10.20 -21.80 -6.34
CA PHE A 156 -9.32 -20.73 -6.78
C PHE A 156 -10.12 -19.54 -7.32
N VAL A 157 -11.01 -19.80 -8.28
CA VAL A 157 -11.88 -18.80 -8.91
C VAL A 157 -12.80 -18.16 -7.86
N ARG A 158 -13.50 -18.98 -7.08
CA ARG A 158 -14.41 -18.52 -6.04
C ARG A 158 -13.70 -17.71 -4.95
N GLY A 159 -12.51 -18.13 -4.54
CA GLY A 159 -11.72 -17.45 -3.52
C GLY A 159 -11.21 -16.08 -3.98
N LEU A 160 -10.74 -15.95 -5.23
CA LEU A 160 -10.33 -14.65 -5.76
C LEU A 160 -11.52 -13.71 -5.99
N ALA A 161 -12.67 -14.22 -6.44
CA ALA A 161 -13.90 -13.43 -6.51
C ALA A 161 -14.32 -12.91 -5.12
N ALA A 162 -14.27 -13.79 -4.10
CA ALA A 162 -14.53 -13.43 -2.71
C ALA A 162 -13.56 -12.37 -2.17
N LEU A 163 -12.28 -12.44 -2.57
CA LEU A 163 -11.28 -11.43 -2.23
C LEU A 163 -11.61 -10.07 -2.88
N ILE A 164 -11.91 -10.02 -4.18
CA ILE A 164 -12.31 -8.77 -4.85
C ILE A 164 -13.51 -8.16 -4.15
N TYR A 165 -14.52 -8.98 -3.84
CA TYR A 165 -15.70 -8.54 -3.10
C TYR A 165 -15.33 -7.94 -1.75
N SER A 166 -14.45 -8.59 -0.99
CA SER A 166 -14.03 -8.13 0.33
C SER A 166 -13.23 -6.81 0.29
N LEU A 167 -12.48 -6.58 -0.80
CA LEU A 167 -11.75 -5.34 -1.04
C LEU A 167 -12.69 -4.17 -1.42
N LEU A 168 -13.81 -4.45 -2.08
CA LEU A 168 -14.68 -3.42 -2.65
C LEU A 168 -15.95 -3.16 -1.82
N ARG A 169 -16.49 -4.18 -1.14
CA ARG A 169 -17.74 -4.09 -0.37
C ARG A 169 -17.63 -3.17 0.83
N LYS A 170 -18.75 -2.57 1.21
CA LYS A 170 -18.89 -1.83 2.46
C LYS A 170 -18.88 -2.81 3.66
N PRO A 171 -18.04 -2.64 4.68
CA PRO A 171 -18.10 -3.42 5.91
C PRO A 171 -19.37 -3.05 6.69
N HIS A 172 -19.86 -4.00 7.48
CA HIS A 172 -21.10 -3.87 8.25
C HIS A 172 -20.97 -3.03 9.54
N ASP A 173 -19.76 -2.70 10.00
CA ASP A 173 -19.53 -2.05 11.31
C ASP A 173 -19.30 -0.52 11.24
N ASP A 174 -19.62 0.16 12.35
CA ASP A 174 -19.75 1.62 12.58
C ASP A 174 -18.49 2.49 12.40
N PHE A 175 -17.41 1.95 11.80
CA PHE A 175 -16.27 2.75 11.33
C PHE A 175 -16.21 2.72 9.81
N ALA A 176 -16.90 3.69 9.19
CA ALA A 176 -17.12 3.74 7.75
C ALA A 176 -15.79 3.97 6.98
N LEU A 177 -15.05 2.88 6.73
CA LEU A 177 -13.93 2.86 5.78
C LEU A 177 -14.41 3.02 4.31
N TYR A 178 -15.72 3.10 4.08
CA TYR A 178 -16.36 3.01 2.78
C TYR A 178 -17.52 4.01 2.73
N ARG A 179 -17.63 4.70 1.59
CA ARG A 179 -18.60 5.78 1.33
C ARG A 179 -20.02 5.46 1.82
N GLU A 180 -20.77 6.50 2.16
CA GLU A 180 -22.25 6.46 2.12
C GLU A 180 -22.77 6.06 0.72
N GLN A 181 -22.01 6.35 -0.34
CA GLN A 181 -22.29 6.10 -1.77
C GLN A 181 -21.26 5.14 -2.44
N GLY A 182 -20.92 4.02 -1.79
CA GLY A 182 -20.04 3.00 -2.38
C GLY A 182 -20.82 1.95 -3.19
N PRO A 183 -20.16 1.09 -3.97
CA PRO A 183 -20.78 -0.08 -4.58
C PRO A 183 -21.67 -0.82 -3.59
N GLN A 184 -22.92 -1.05 -3.99
CA GLN A 184 -23.83 -1.91 -3.25
C GLN A 184 -23.70 -3.33 -3.75
N TRP A 185 -22.46 -3.80 -3.84
CA TRP A 185 -22.13 -5.19 -4.08
C TRP A 185 -22.80 -6.01 -2.98
N ARG A 186 -23.91 -6.66 -3.32
CA ARG A 186 -24.77 -7.40 -2.39
C ARG A 186 -24.81 -8.86 -2.81
N VAL A 187 -24.75 -9.74 -1.83
CA VAL A 187 -24.99 -11.17 -2.01
C VAL A 187 -26.21 -11.56 -1.21
N SER A 188 -26.86 -12.67 -1.55
CA SER A 188 -27.91 -13.23 -0.71
C SER A 188 -27.33 -13.65 0.65
N ASP A 189 -28.16 -13.64 1.70
CA ASP A 189 -27.75 -14.11 3.03
C ASP A 189 -27.27 -15.56 2.98
N GLU A 190 -27.88 -16.39 2.13
CA GLU A 190 -27.49 -17.78 1.91
C GLU A 190 -26.06 -17.89 1.34
N LEU A 191 -25.74 -17.08 0.31
CA LEU A 191 -24.41 -17.05 -0.29
C LEU A 191 -23.36 -16.50 0.69
N ASP A 192 -23.69 -15.44 1.44
CA ASP A 192 -22.81 -14.90 2.48
C ASP A 192 -22.50 -15.96 3.55
N GLN A 193 -23.51 -16.67 4.05
CA GLN A 193 -23.29 -17.75 5.01
C GLN A 193 -22.49 -18.91 4.41
N ARG A 194 -22.71 -19.27 3.15
CA ARG A 194 -21.92 -20.30 2.46
C ARG A 194 -20.44 -19.91 2.42
N LEU A 195 -20.12 -18.70 1.94
CA LEU A 195 -18.75 -18.19 1.84
C LEU A 195 -18.09 -18.01 3.21
N LYS A 196 -18.84 -17.59 4.24
CA LYS A 196 -18.36 -17.53 5.63
C LYS A 196 -17.99 -18.89 6.22
N ASN A 197 -18.48 -19.98 5.65
CA ASN A 197 -18.21 -21.34 6.11
C ASN A 197 -17.32 -22.15 5.15
N ASP A 198 -16.94 -21.58 4.00
CA ASP A 198 -16.16 -22.28 2.98
C ASP A 198 -14.67 -22.43 3.37
N GLN A 199 -14.29 -23.65 3.73
CA GLN A 199 -12.93 -24.03 4.14
C GLN A 199 -12.03 -24.43 2.97
N ALA A 200 -12.53 -24.43 1.73
CA ALA A 200 -11.72 -24.81 0.57
C ALA A 200 -10.51 -23.87 0.46
N ARG A 201 -9.33 -24.46 0.19
CA ARG A 201 -8.06 -23.73 0.20
C ARG A 201 -7.55 -23.48 -1.21
N LEU A 202 -6.88 -22.35 -1.36
CA LEU A 202 -6.21 -21.92 -2.57
C LEU A 202 -4.86 -21.28 -2.21
N GLU A 203 -3.90 -21.35 -3.12
CA GLU A 203 -2.66 -20.59 -3.05
C GLU A 203 -2.73 -19.36 -3.94
N ILE A 204 -2.35 -18.22 -3.39
CA ILE A 204 -2.33 -16.93 -4.10
C ILE A 204 -0.92 -16.39 -4.07
N TYR A 205 -0.43 -15.93 -5.22
CA TYR A 205 0.76 -15.10 -5.29
C TYR A 205 0.42 -13.66 -4.87
N GLN A 206 1.03 -13.19 -3.78
CA GLN A 206 0.84 -11.84 -3.26
C GLN A 206 2.16 -11.34 -2.66
N ASP A 207 2.55 -10.11 -3.01
CA ASP A 207 3.73 -9.41 -2.50
C ASP A 207 5.01 -10.28 -2.48
N GLY A 208 5.28 -11.01 -3.56
CA GLY A 208 6.55 -11.72 -3.76
C GLY A 208 6.62 -13.17 -3.26
N LYS A 209 5.52 -13.69 -2.72
CA LYS A 209 5.43 -15.06 -2.17
C LYS A 209 4.06 -15.67 -2.42
N PHE A 210 4.01 -17.00 -2.35
CA PHE A 210 2.73 -17.70 -2.23
C PHE A 210 2.28 -17.73 -0.78
N ALA A 211 0.97 -17.59 -0.61
CA ALA A 211 0.31 -17.78 0.67
C ALA A 211 -0.98 -18.57 0.47
N SER A 212 -1.23 -19.50 1.40
CA SER A 212 -2.44 -20.32 1.40
C SER A 212 -3.55 -19.64 2.22
N TYR A 213 -4.71 -19.52 1.59
CA TYR A 213 -5.93 -18.99 2.20
C TYR A 213 -7.07 -20.00 2.09
N SER A 214 -8.04 -19.94 2.99
CA SER A 214 -9.38 -20.48 2.70
C SER A 214 -10.26 -19.42 2.02
N VAL A 215 -11.33 -19.85 1.33
CA VAL A 215 -12.34 -18.93 0.79
C VAL A 215 -12.95 -18.07 1.90
N GLN A 216 -13.23 -18.65 3.07
CA GLN A 216 -13.67 -17.90 4.26
C GLN A 216 -12.69 -16.78 4.65
N GLU A 217 -11.38 -17.08 4.71
CA GLU A 217 -10.36 -16.09 5.07
C GLU A 217 -10.36 -14.92 4.07
N LEU A 218 -10.52 -15.20 2.78
CA LEU A 218 -10.57 -14.17 1.73
C LEU A 218 -11.88 -13.38 1.75
N TRP A 219 -13.01 -14.03 2.09
CA TRP A 219 -14.31 -13.39 2.25
C TRP A 219 -14.38 -12.46 3.47
N GLN A 220 -13.46 -12.59 4.44
CA GLN A 220 -13.45 -11.80 5.68
C GLN A 220 -12.11 -11.12 5.92
N VAL A 221 -11.37 -10.88 4.84
CA VAL A 221 -9.97 -10.51 4.95
C VAL A 221 -9.78 -9.15 5.64
N PRO A 222 -8.80 -9.00 6.54
CA PRO A 222 -8.45 -7.70 7.07
C PRO A 222 -7.93 -6.78 5.96
N THR A 223 -8.56 -5.63 5.78
CA THR A 223 -8.13 -4.63 4.81
C THR A 223 -7.53 -3.40 5.49
N LEU A 224 -6.42 -2.91 4.96
CA LEU A 224 -5.78 -1.65 5.33
C LEU A 224 -5.94 -0.68 4.16
N ALA A 225 -6.73 0.36 4.37
CA ALA A 225 -6.94 1.35 3.34
C ALA A 225 -5.93 2.47 3.47
N TYR A 226 -5.16 2.74 2.41
CA TYR A 226 -4.13 3.76 2.41
C TYR A 226 -4.34 4.80 1.32
N TRP A 227 -3.86 6.01 1.57
CA TRP A 227 -3.86 7.09 0.59
C TRP A 227 -2.66 7.99 0.82
N SER A 228 -2.12 8.50 -0.29
CA SER A 228 -1.01 9.43 -0.28
C SER A 228 -1.35 10.67 -1.08
N GLU A 229 -1.07 11.84 -0.52
CA GLU A 229 -1.22 13.13 -1.17
C GLU A 229 -0.13 14.10 -0.72
N LYS A 230 0.12 15.10 -1.55
CA LYS A 230 1.02 16.22 -1.24
C LYS A 230 0.25 17.24 -0.42
N VAL A 231 0.89 17.73 0.63
CA VAL A 231 0.36 18.78 1.49
C VAL A 231 1.44 19.81 1.77
N THR A 232 1.04 21.02 2.16
CA THR A 232 1.97 22.10 2.46
C THR A 232 1.95 22.40 3.95
N ILE A 233 3.13 22.42 4.58
CA ILE A 233 3.34 22.86 5.96
C ILE A 233 4.06 24.21 5.87
N SER A 234 3.33 25.30 6.11
CA SER A 234 3.82 26.67 5.89
C SER A 234 4.25 26.89 4.43
N ASP A 235 5.55 26.82 4.17
CA ASP A 235 6.22 27.00 2.87
C ASP A 235 6.84 25.68 2.34
N LEU A 236 6.75 24.60 3.09
CA LEU A 236 7.35 23.30 2.76
C LEU A 236 6.31 22.34 2.18
N GLU A 237 6.50 21.91 0.94
CA GLU A 237 5.74 20.80 0.36
C GLU A 237 6.26 19.48 0.94
N VAL A 238 5.37 18.69 1.52
CA VAL A 238 5.65 17.35 2.02
C VAL A 238 4.68 16.35 1.41
N GLU A 239 5.11 15.09 1.34
CA GLU A 239 4.25 14.01 0.90
C GLU A 239 3.81 13.20 2.12
N ILE A 240 2.51 12.99 2.30
CA ILE A 240 1.98 12.23 3.43
C ILE A 240 1.29 10.98 2.93
N THR A 241 1.57 9.85 3.59
CA THR A 241 0.84 8.60 3.40
C THR A 241 0.13 8.22 4.70
N ALA A 242 -1.20 8.13 4.64
CA ALA A 242 -2.02 7.65 5.74
C ALA A 242 -2.55 6.24 5.44
N ALA A 243 -2.59 5.35 6.43
CA ALA A 243 -3.29 4.08 6.33
C ALA A 243 -4.15 3.79 7.57
N SER A 244 -5.37 3.33 7.31
CA SER A 244 -6.38 3.07 8.33
C SER A 244 -6.92 1.64 8.22
N SER A 245 -7.14 1.04 9.39
CA SER A 245 -7.86 -0.23 9.55
C SER A 245 -9.29 0.03 10.04
N ALA A 246 -10.10 -1.02 10.22
CA ALA A 246 -11.45 -0.88 10.76
C ALA A 246 -11.49 -0.29 12.19
N LYS A 247 -10.36 -0.29 12.91
CA LYS A 247 -10.24 0.29 14.26
C LYS A 247 -9.75 1.75 14.26
N GLY A 248 -9.35 2.29 13.11
CA GLY A 248 -8.80 3.64 12.99
C GLY A 248 -7.43 3.72 12.30
N LEU A 249 -6.83 4.91 12.35
CA LEU A 249 -5.54 5.24 11.74
C LEU A 249 -4.42 4.41 12.40
N CYS A 250 -3.64 3.70 11.60
CA CYS A 250 -2.56 2.85 12.08
C CYS A 250 -1.20 3.16 11.45
N TRP A 251 -1.17 4.02 10.42
CA TRP A 251 0.05 4.53 9.79
C TRP A 251 -0.15 5.99 9.34
N LEU A 252 0.82 6.85 9.64
CA LEU A 252 0.97 8.19 9.08
C LEU A 252 2.46 8.48 8.90
N GLY A 253 2.91 8.40 7.66
CA GLY A 253 4.29 8.66 7.26
C GLY A 253 4.42 9.92 6.41
N ILE A 254 5.61 10.51 6.39
CA ILE A 254 5.93 11.81 5.76
C ILE A 254 7.18 11.69 4.85
N GLU A 255 7.64 10.47 4.57
CA GLU A 255 8.69 10.23 3.58
C GLU A 255 8.12 10.31 2.15
N PRO A 256 8.99 10.42 1.11
CA PRO A 256 8.53 10.37 -0.28
C PRO A 256 7.65 9.15 -0.55
N ILE A 257 6.53 9.33 -1.26
CA ILE A 257 5.44 8.36 -1.42
C ILE A 257 5.95 6.98 -1.82
N ALA A 258 6.89 6.92 -2.77
CA ALA A 258 7.43 5.65 -3.26
C ALA A 258 8.09 4.82 -2.14
N LYS A 259 8.87 5.48 -1.27
CA LYS A 259 9.55 4.86 -0.13
C LYS A 259 8.56 4.55 0.99
N GLU A 260 7.65 5.47 1.25
CA GLU A 260 6.65 5.36 2.31
C GLU A 260 5.66 4.21 2.06
N GLU A 261 5.17 4.05 0.82
CA GLU A 261 4.30 2.93 0.44
C GLU A 261 5.02 1.57 0.57
N GLU A 262 6.33 1.51 0.31
CA GLU A 262 7.13 0.29 0.53
C GLU A 262 7.28 -0.04 2.02
N SER A 263 7.64 0.96 2.83
CA SER A 263 7.70 0.84 4.29
C SER A 263 6.36 0.37 4.87
N LEU A 264 5.25 0.95 4.41
CA LEU A 264 3.90 0.55 4.77
C LEU A 264 3.62 -0.91 4.40
N ARG A 265 3.98 -1.36 3.20
CA ARG A 265 3.82 -2.77 2.78
C ARG A 265 4.58 -3.73 3.70
N VAL A 266 5.84 -3.43 3.99
CA VAL A 266 6.66 -4.24 4.89
C VAL A 266 6.05 -4.27 6.30
N TRP A 267 5.65 -3.11 6.82
CA TRP A 267 5.02 -3.01 8.14
C TRP A 267 3.68 -3.76 8.20
N ALA A 268 2.80 -3.57 7.22
CA ALA A 268 1.51 -4.23 7.12
C ALA A 268 1.67 -5.76 7.08
N SER A 269 2.62 -6.28 6.30
CA SER A 269 2.88 -7.72 6.20
C SER A 269 3.26 -8.38 7.55
N ARG A 270 3.85 -7.61 8.46
CA ARG A 270 4.26 -8.07 9.81
C ARG A 270 3.14 -7.93 10.83
N ARG A 271 2.33 -6.88 10.73
CA ARG A 271 1.30 -6.53 11.74
C ARG A 271 -0.09 -7.05 11.41
N PHE A 272 -0.37 -7.26 10.14
CA PHE A 272 -1.61 -7.81 9.60
C PHE A 272 -1.26 -9.00 8.71
N PRO A 273 -0.80 -10.11 9.31
CA PRO A 273 -0.56 -11.32 8.52
C PRO A 273 -1.85 -11.69 7.79
N LYS A 274 -1.74 -12.03 6.50
CA LYS A 274 -2.88 -12.31 5.62
C LYS A 274 -3.81 -11.12 5.32
N GLY A 275 -3.45 -9.90 5.73
CA GLY A 275 -4.19 -8.69 5.37
C GLY A 275 -3.77 -8.13 4.01
N PHE A 276 -4.65 -7.32 3.42
CA PHE A 276 -4.43 -6.68 2.12
C PHE A 276 -4.42 -5.16 2.23
N LEU A 277 -3.53 -4.52 1.46
CA LEU A 277 -3.48 -3.08 1.32
C LEU A 277 -4.32 -2.63 0.13
N ILE A 278 -5.18 -1.65 0.34
CA ILE A 278 -6.02 -1.06 -0.71
C ILE A 278 -5.80 0.45 -0.78
N ARG A 279 -5.51 0.95 -1.98
CA ARG A 279 -5.29 2.37 -2.25
C ARG A 279 -6.65 3.08 -2.36
N LYS A 280 -7.10 3.70 -1.27
CA LYS A 280 -8.43 4.30 -1.14
C LYS A 280 -8.42 5.55 -0.25
N ARG A 281 -8.97 6.65 -0.77
CA ARG A 281 -8.93 7.97 -0.11
C ARG A 281 -9.97 8.11 0.99
N GLU A 282 -11.19 7.68 0.73
CA GLU A 282 -12.36 7.88 1.59
C GLU A 282 -12.16 7.48 3.06
N PRO A 283 -11.64 6.29 3.38
CA PRO A 283 -11.34 5.90 4.76
C PRO A 283 -10.33 6.81 5.47
N ASN A 284 -9.50 7.53 4.72
CA ASN A 284 -8.51 8.46 5.24
C ASN A 284 -8.93 9.93 5.04
N ALA A 285 -10.14 10.20 4.53
CA ALA A 285 -10.56 11.57 4.21
C ALA A 285 -10.63 12.47 5.45
N VAL A 286 -11.07 11.92 6.58
CA VAL A 286 -11.09 12.64 7.87
C VAL A 286 -9.68 12.98 8.34
N VAL A 287 -8.72 12.08 8.11
CA VAL A 287 -7.30 12.26 8.47
C VAL A 287 -6.74 13.46 7.71
N PHE A 288 -6.87 13.47 6.38
CA PHE A 288 -6.36 14.55 5.54
C PHE A 288 -7.07 15.88 5.79
N ARG A 289 -8.38 15.87 6.08
CA ARG A 289 -9.09 17.08 6.51
C ARG A 289 -8.51 17.64 7.81
N GLN A 290 -8.34 16.82 8.85
CA GLN A 290 -7.80 17.30 10.12
C GLN A 290 -6.34 17.73 10.01
N LEU A 291 -5.53 17.06 9.17
CA LEU A 291 -4.17 17.50 8.87
C LEU A 291 -4.16 18.88 8.18
N SER A 292 -5.05 19.11 7.21
CA SER A 292 -5.19 20.42 6.57
C SER A 292 -5.59 21.51 7.58
N GLU A 293 -6.55 21.23 8.46
CA GLU A 293 -6.95 22.16 9.54
C GLU A 293 -5.77 22.44 10.48
N TYR A 294 -5.01 21.41 10.86
CA TYR A 294 -3.84 21.51 11.72
C TYR A 294 -2.72 22.36 11.07
N PHE A 295 -2.35 22.10 9.81
CA PHE A 295 -1.32 22.86 9.09
C PHE A 295 -1.73 24.32 8.84
N SER A 296 -3.03 24.62 8.84
CA SER A 296 -3.55 25.99 8.77
C SER A 296 -3.68 26.69 10.13
N GLY A 297 -3.31 26.03 11.23
CA GLY A 297 -3.44 26.55 12.60
C GLY A 297 -4.88 26.56 13.14
N GLN A 298 -5.85 26.01 12.41
CA GLN A 298 -7.27 25.96 12.81
C GLN A 298 -7.58 24.81 13.78
N ARG A 299 -6.65 23.86 13.94
CA ARG A 299 -6.79 22.70 14.82
C ARG A 299 -5.53 22.51 15.66
N GLN A 300 -5.74 22.27 16.94
CA GLN A 300 -4.67 21.94 17.90
C GLN A 300 -4.74 20.48 18.39
N GLU A 301 -5.90 19.84 18.30
CA GLU A 301 -6.14 18.47 18.76
C GLU A 301 -6.75 17.59 17.66
N PHE A 302 -6.26 16.36 17.52
CA PHE A 302 -6.83 15.38 16.59
C PHE A 302 -7.91 14.54 17.28
N THR A 303 -9.01 14.29 16.57
CA THR A 303 -10.11 13.42 17.06
C THR A 303 -10.21 12.11 16.27
N ILE A 304 -9.14 11.75 15.58
CA ILE A 304 -9.06 10.54 14.75
C ILE A 304 -8.86 9.33 15.67
N PRO A 305 -9.69 8.28 15.58
CA PRO A 305 -9.44 7.02 16.29
C PRO A 305 -8.14 6.38 15.82
N LEU A 306 -7.32 5.96 16.78
CA LEU A 306 -6.00 5.40 16.53
C LEU A 306 -6.01 3.89 16.79
N HIS A 307 -5.40 3.14 15.88
CA HIS A 307 -5.10 1.73 16.06
C HIS A 307 -3.58 1.56 16.18
N GLN A 308 -3.06 1.84 17.38
CA GLN A 308 -1.65 1.71 17.71
C GLN A 308 -1.27 0.23 17.88
N ILE A 309 -0.25 -0.23 17.15
CA ILE A 309 0.27 -1.59 17.25
C ILE A 309 1.76 -1.49 17.59
N GLY A 310 2.16 -1.99 18.75
CA GLY A 310 3.53 -1.92 19.24
C GLY A 310 3.76 -2.85 20.42
N THR A 311 5.00 -2.90 20.89
CA THR A 311 5.33 -3.55 22.17
C THR A 311 4.69 -2.78 23.32
N PRO A 312 4.49 -3.40 24.50
CA PRO A 312 3.95 -2.70 25.66
C PRO A 312 4.71 -1.41 26.00
N PHE A 313 6.04 -1.42 25.89
CA PHE A 313 6.86 -0.23 26.11
C PHE A 313 6.67 0.86 25.04
N GLN A 314 6.56 0.47 23.76
CA GLN A 314 6.26 1.43 22.68
C GLN A 314 4.91 2.11 22.90
N LEU A 315 3.87 1.34 23.24
CA LEU A 315 2.53 1.86 23.49
C LEU A 315 2.53 2.85 24.67
N GLN A 316 3.22 2.53 25.77
CA GLN A 316 3.39 3.44 26.91
C GLN A 316 4.09 4.75 26.50
N VAL A 317 5.16 4.66 25.72
CA VAL A 317 5.86 5.85 25.22
C VAL A 317 4.92 6.68 24.34
N TRP A 318 4.23 6.07 23.37
CA TRP A 318 3.33 6.79 22.46
C TRP A 318 2.11 7.40 23.17
N GLU A 319 1.62 6.77 24.23
CA GLU A 319 0.61 7.35 25.11
C GLU A 319 1.15 8.61 25.80
N GLU A 320 2.35 8.58 26.35
CA GLU A 320 2.99 9.76 26.95
C GLU A 320 3.31 10.85 25.93
N LEU A 321 3.69 10.50 24.69
CA LEU A 321 3.83 11.47 23.60
C LEU A 321 2.50 12.19 23.32
N SER A 322 1.39 11.44 23.29
CA SER A 322 0.06 11.98 23.01
C SER A 322 -0.44 12.93 24.11
N ARG A 323 0.17 12.91 25.31
CA ARG A 323 -0.13 13.82 26.42
C ARG A 323 0.63 15.14 26.34
N ILE A 324 1.59 15.29 25.42
CA ILE A 324 2.32 16.56 25.25
C ILE A 324 1.38 17.55 24.54
N PRO A 325 1.02 18.69 25.17
CA PRO A 325 0.12 19.67 24.55
C PRO A 325 0.67 20.30 23.28
N TYR A 326 -0.22 20.85 22.46
CA TYR A 326 0.16 21.68 21.32
C TYR A 326 0.97 22.90 21.79
N GLY A 327 2.10 23.19 21.13
CA GLY A 327 2.96 24.33 21.49
C GLY A 327 3.94 24.04 22.63
N GLU A 328 3.92 22.83 23.19
CA GLU A 328 4.85 22.42 24.24
C GLU A 328 5.84 21.36 23.74
N THR A 329 7.03 21.34 24.36
CA THR A 329 8.02 20.30 24.14
C THR A 329 8.36 19.55 25.42
N ARG A 330 8.90 18.35 25.27
CA ARG A 330 9.49 17.54 26.36
C ARG A 330 10.84 17.00 25.94
N SER A 331 11.72 16.76 26.90
CA SER A 331 12.96 16.03 26.61
C SER A 331 12.73 14.52 26.61
N TYR A 332 13.61 13.77 25.94
CA TYR A 332 13.62 12.31 26.03
C TYR A 332 13.75 11.80 27.48
N GLY A 333 14.41 12.57 28.37
CA GLY A 333 14.51 12.25 29.79
C GLY A 333 13.20 12.42 30.54
N ASP A 334 12.41 13.43 30.18
CA ASP A 334 11.11 13.68 30.81
C ASP A 334 10.13 12.54 30.51
N ILE A 335 10.07 12.11 29.25
CA ILE A 335 9.26 10.96 28.84
C ILE A 335 9.77 9.68 29.53
N ALA A 336 11.08 9.47 29.59
CA ALA A 336 11.68 8.32 30.25
C ALA A 336 11.30 8.24 31.74
N ALA A 337 11.29 9.38 32.44
CA ALA A 337 10.85 9.44 33.82
C ALA A 337 9.35 9.12 33.98
N LYS A 338 8.51 9.61 33.06
CA LYS A 338 7.06 9.36 33.08
C LYS A 338 6.69 7.89 32.83
N VAL A 339 7.40 7.21 31.93
CA VAL A 339 7.19 5.78 31.66
C VAL A 339 7.88 4.85 32.68
N GLY A 340 8.34 5.38 33.83
CA GLY A 340 8.91 4.59 34.91
C GLY A 340 10.34 4.08 34.66
N ASN A 341 11.05 4.62 33.66
CA ASN A 341 12.45 4.29 33.39
C ASN A 341 13.31 5.56 33.24
N PRO A 342 13.66 6.26 34.34
CA PRO A 342 14.35 7.56 34.28
C PRO A 342 15.72 7.52 33.56
N LYS A 343 16.36 6.36 33.46
CA LYS A 343 17.63 6.17 32.73
C LYS A 343 17.42 5.73 31.26
N GLY A 344 16.17 5.62 30.83
CA GLY A 344 15.73 5.02 29.58
C GLY A 344 15.65 5.96 28.37
N SER A 345 16.29 7.14 28.38
CA SER A 345 16.16 8.12 27.28
C SER A 345 16.49 7.56 25.89
N ARG A 346 17.49 6.66 25.78
CA ARG A 346 17.81 5.99 24.52
C ARG A 346 16.70 5.04 24.06
N ALA A 347 16.11 4.29 25.00
CA ALA A 347 15.00 3.38 24.71
C ALA A 347 13.75 4.17 24.26
N VAL A 348 13.46 5.30 24.91
CA VAL A 348 12.42 6.24 24.47
C VAL A 348 12.73 6.78 23.07
N GLY A 349 13.98 7.17 22.79
CA GLY A 349 14.38 7.61 21.45
C GLY A 349 14.11 6.57 20.37
N MET A 350 14.42 5.29 20.63
CA MET A 350 14.09 4.20 19.70
C MET A 350 12.59 4.00 19.53
N ALA A 351 11.80 4.05 20.62
CA ALA A 351 10.35 3.97 20.55
C ALA A 351 9.72 5.16 19.81
N ASN A 352 10.28 6.37 19.98
CA ASN A 352 9.88 7.59 19.28
C ASN A 352 10.13 7.49 17.78
N ASN A 353 11.30 6.95 17.38
CA ASN A 353 11.65 6.71 15.98
C ASN A 353 10.75 5.63 15.33
N GLN A 354 10.21 4.71 16.13
CA GLN A 354 9.33 3.65 15.65
C GLN A 354 7.84 4.01 15.71
N ASN A 355 7.51 5.28 15.98
CA ASN A 355 6.13 5.76 15.97
C ASN A 355 5.56 5.68 14.54
N PRO A 356 4.56 4.82 14.28
CA PRO A 356 3.96 4.70 12.96
C PRO A 356 2.96 5.83 12.66
N LEU A 357 2.64 6.70 13.62
CA LEU A 357 1.60 7.71 13.54
C LEU A 357 2.20 9.11 13.74
N GLY A 358 3.13 9.51 12.87
CA GLY A 358 3.76 10.83 12.96
C GLY A 358 2.72 11.97 12.98
N ILE A 359 3.09 13.15 13.50
CA ILE A 359 2.22 14.32 13.71
C ILE A 359 1.09 14.09 14.72
N VAL A 360 0.23 13.09 14.51
CA VAL A 360 -0.93 12.76 15.34
C VAL A 360 -0.50 12.20 16.69
N VAL A 361 0.45 11.27 16.70
CA VAL A 361 1.25 10.97 17.89
C VAL A 361 2.50 11.85 17.79
N PRO A 362 2.62 12.90 18.61
CA PRO A 362 3.48 14.05 18.31
C PRO A 362 4.95 13.80 18.70
N CYS A 363 5.61 12.86 18.01
CA CYS A 363 7.02 12.54 18.20
C CYS A 363 7.98 13.70 17.85
N HIS A 364 7.49 14.71 17.12
CA HIS A 364 8.22 15.96 16.84
C HIS A 364 8.34 16.88 18.06
N ARG A 365 7.45 16.76 19.06
CA ARG A 365 7.49 17.55 20.31
C ARG A 365 8.55 17.09 21.31
N VAL A 366 9.26 15.99 21.01
CA VAL A 366 10.36 15.50 21.86
C VAL A 366 11.71 15.95 21.31
N ILE A 367 12.46 16.69 22.13
CA ILE A 367 13.75 17.30 21.74
C ILE A 367 14.89 16.94 22.72
N GLY A 368 16.13 17.27 22.34
CA GLY A 368 17.28 17.15 23.23
C GLY A 368 17.13 18.07 24.45
N LYS A 369 17.73 17.70 25.59
CA LYS A 369 17.69 18.54 26.81
C LYS A 369 18.32 19.93 26.62
N ASN A 370 19.25 20.04 25.68
CA ASN A 370 19.89 21.29 25.26
C ASN A 370 19.09 22.05 24.17
N GLY A 371 17.86 21.61 23.86
CA GLY A 371 17.05 22.18 22.79
C GLY A 371 17.37 21.65 21.39
N SER A 372 18.30 20.70 21.24
CA SER A 372 18.66 20.21 19.90
C SER A 372 17.55 19.38 19.25
N LEU A 373 17.33 19.62 17.96
CA LEU A 373 16.48 18.79 17.13
C LEU A 373 17.28 17.58 16.66
N THR A 374 16.88 16.40 17.11
CA THR A 374 17.46 15.13 16.68
C THR A 374 16.37 14.21 16.18
N GLY A 375 16.70 13.39 15.17
CA GLY A 375 15.95 12.24 14.68
C GLY A 375 14.46 12.49 14.41
N TYR A 376 14.06 12.53 13.14
CA TYR A 376 12.67 12.55 12.75
C TYR A 376 12.48 11.82 11.43
N ALA A 377 11.46 10.95 11.33
CA ALA A 377 11.21 10.16 10.12
C ALA A 377 11.00 11.04 8.88
N GLY A 378 10.28 12.17 9.03
CA GLY A 378 10.11 13.16 7.97
C GLY A 378 11.29 14.13 7.78
N GLY A 379 12.42 13.93 8.47
CA GLY A 379 13.57 14.83 8.44
C GLY A 379 13.48 16.03 9.40
N LEU A 380 14.63 16.62 9.73
CA LEU A 380 14.71 17.70 10.72
C LEU A 380 13.97 18.98 10.28
N ASN A 381 13.95 19.27 8.97
CA ASN A 381 13.25 20.44 8.43
C ASN A 381 11.74 20.37 8.72
N VAL A 382 11.12 19.19 8.54
CA VAL A 382 9.70 18.99 8.85
C VAL A 382 9.46 19.13 10.34
N LYS A 383 10.32 18.54 11.19
CA LYS A 383 10.23 18.69 12.65
C LYS A 383 10.30 20.15 13.08
N ALA A 384 11.22 20.92 12.53
CA ALA A 384 11.36 22.35 12.81
C ALA A 384 10.09 23.13 12.39
N LYS A 385 9.56 22.87 11.18
CA LYS A 385 8.34 23.53 10.68
C LYS A 385 7.11 23.18 11.50
N LEU A 386 6.98 21.94 11.98
CA LEU A 386 5.89 21.54 12.88
C LEU A 386 6.00 22.27 14.22
N LEU A 387 7.20 22.39 14.80
CA LEU A 387 7.40 23.13 16.05
C LEU A 387 7.16 24.64 15.88
N GLU A 388 7.59 25.22 14.76
CA GLU A 388 7.34 26.62 14.40
C GLU A 388 5.83 26.89 14.27
N LEU A 389 5.11 26.03 13.53
CA LEU A 389 3.66 26.09 13.37
C LEU A 389 2.96 26.08 14.74
N GLU A 390 3.45 25.25 15.67
CA GLU A 390 2.88 25.14 17.01
C GLU A 390 3.26 26.30 17.95
N GLY A 391 4.19 27.18 17.57
CA GLY A 391 4.76 28.20 18.44
C GLY A 391 5.70 27.63 19.52
N ALA A 392 6.23 26.43 19.31
CA ALA A 392 7.07 25.70 20.26
C ALA A 392 8.58 25.99 20.12
N THR A 393 8.98 26.85 19.18
CA THR A 393 10.39 27.26 18.97
C THR A 393 10.69 28.63 19.57
N ASP A 394 11.80 28.74 20.31
CA ASP A 394 12.45 30.01 20.65
C ASP A 394 13.34 30.45 19.45
N PRO A 395 13.44 31.73 19.03
CA PRO A 395 14.04 32.19 17.76
C PRO A 395 15.55 31.94 17.51
N GLY A 396 16.18 30.94 18.12
CA GLY A 396 17.65 30.79 18.17
C GLY A 396 18.22 29.39 17.88
N HIS A 397 17.52 28.49 17.17
CA HIS A 397 18.05 27.15 16.93
C HIS A 397 19.10 27.13 15.81
N LYS A 398 20.36 26.90 16.19
CA LYS A 398 21.46 26.55 15.29
C LYS A 398 21.37 25.07 14.93
N GLU A 399 21.28 24.78 13.64
CA GLU A 399 21.55 23.44 13.10
C GLU A 399 23.02 23.09 13.37
N GLU A 400 23.29 22.06 14.15
CA GLU A 400 24.61 21.42 14.12
C GLU A 400 24.60 20.39 13.00
N SER A 401 25.33 20.71 11.92
CA SER A 401 25.66 19.80 10.84
C SER A 401 26.36 18.56 11.40
N ALA A 402 25.83 17.39 11.07
CA ALA A 402 26.47 16.11 11.37
C ALA A 402 27.73 15.93 10.51
N ASP A 403 28.87 16.44 11.01
CA ASP A 403 30.21 16.00 10.65
C ASP A 403 31.04 15.91 11.94
N ALA A 404 31.06 14.70 12.53
CA ALA A 404 32.10 14.21 13.45
C ALA A 404 31.97 12.69 13.64
#